data_AF-A0A8S9H0T0-F1
#
_entry.id   AF-A0A8S9H0T0-F1
#
_cell.length_a   1.000
_cell.length_b   1.000
_cell.length_c   1.000
_cell.angle_alpha   90.00
_cell.angle_beta   90.00
_cell.angle_gamma   90.00
#
_symmetry.space_group_name_H-M   'P 1'
#
loop_
_entity.id
_entity.type
_entity.pdbx_description
1 polymer ?
#
loop_
_entity_poly.entity_id
_entity_poly.type
_entity_poly.pdbx_seq_one_letter_code
_entity_poly.pdbx_strand_id
1 'polypeptide(L)'
;MVMSQRCLFSSLLSVLTLIYLVCTVTASPSLHPDEVEALKDIASTLGVKHLNLSEDPCLTKTLVITQYVLKEGQNSTIRCDCRFNNNNTCHITHFIIKTFSLPGRLPPELSKLQYLKLM
;
A
#
# COMPACT_ATOMS: atom_id res chain seq x y z
N MET A 1 -22.12 27.63 44.25
CA MET A 1 -22.31 27.09 42.88
C MET A 1 -21.08 27.21 41.98
N VAL A 2 -20.17 28.17 42.19
CA VAL A 2 -18.98 28.44 41.35
C VAL A 2 -17.87 27.36 41.43
N MET A 3 -17.73 26.65 42.55
CA MET A 3 -16.70 25.62 42.73
C MET A 3 -17.00 24.33 41.95
N SER A 4 -18.28 23.96 41.85
CA SER A 4 -18.73 22.82 41.04
C SER A 4 -18.50 23.09 39.56
N GLN A 5 -18.78 24.31 39.07
CA GLN A 5 -18.51 24.71 37.69
C GLN A 5 -17.03 24.71 37.34
N ARG A 6 -16.15 25.18 38.24
CA ARG A 6 -14.69 25.14 38.08
C ARG A 6 -14.13 23.72 37.98
N CYS A 7 -14.64 22.79 38.78
CA CYS A 7 -14.27 21.37 38.69
C CYS A 7 -14.79 20.72 37.40
N LEU A 8 -16.00 21.07 36.96
CA LEU A 8 -16.56 20.56 35.69
C LEU A 8 -15.77 21.07 34.47
N PHE A 9 -15.39 22.35 34.43
CA PHE A 9 -14.53 22.91 33.37
C PHE A 9 -13.13 22.28 33.40
N SER A 10 -12.54 22.09 34.58
CA SER A 10 -11.23 21.45 34.73
C SER A 10 -11.23 19.99 34.26
N SER A 11 -12.29 19.24 34.57
CA SER A 11 -12.48 17.87 34.09
C SER A 11 -12.78 17.80 32.59
N LEU A 12 -13.46 18.80 32.02
CA LEU A 12 -13.72 18.85 30.58
C LEU A 12 -12.44 19.10 29.78
N LEU A 13 -11.59 20.02 30.25
CA LEU A 13 -10.29 20.29 29.62
C LEU A 13 -9.34 19.09 29.73
N SER A 14 -9.32 18.39 30.86
CA SER A 14 -8.48 17.20 31.03
C SER A 14 -8.95 16.01 30.18
N VAL A 15 -10.26 15.86 29.99
CA VAL A 15 -10.82 14.85 29.07
C VAL A 15 -10.51 15.22 27.62
N LEU A 16 -10.63 16.50 27.23
CA LEU A 16 -10.25 16.95 25.89
C LEU A 16 -8.76 16.72 25.62
N THR A 17 -7.86 17.06 26.54
CA THR A 17 -6.42 16.82 26.35
C THR A 17 -6.07 15.33 26.27
N LEU A 18 -6.77 14.48 27.04
CA LEU A 18 -6.61 13.03 26.95
C LEU A 18 -7.12 12.46 25.61
N ILE A 19 -8.23 12.99 25.07
CA ILE A 19 -8.77 12.61 23.75
C ILE A 19 -7.82 13.05 22.62
N TYR A 20 -7.26 14.26 22.70
CA TYR A 20 -6.25 14.75 21.74
C TYR A 20 -4.97 13.91 21.77
N LEU A 21 -4.55 13.44 22.95
CA LEU A 21 -3.36 12.59 23.11
C LEU A 21 -3.58 11.16 22.57
N VAL A 22 -4.81 10.64 22.63
CA VAL A 22 -5.16 9.30 22.14
C VAL A 22 -5.33 9.25 20.61
N CYS A 23 -5.58 10.37 19.95
CA CYS A 23 -5.88 10.40 18.50
C CYS A 23 -4.65 10.48 17.58
N THR A 24 -3.43 10.18 18.04
CA THR A 24 -2.28 10.06 17.13
C THR A 24 -2.34 8.72 16.38
N VAL A 25 -3.36 8.57 15.51
CA VAL A 25 -3.40 7.50 14.53
C VAL A 25 -2.35 7.85 13.48
N THR A 26 -1.17 7.25 13.63
CA THR A 26 -0.14 7.37 12.60
C THR A 26 -0.66 6.64 11.37
N ALA A 27 -0.88 7.39 10.28
CA ALA A 27 -1.22 6.79 9.01
C ALA A 27 -0.02 5.95 8.56
N SER A 28 -0.24 4.66 8.31
CA SER A 28 0.79 3.82 7.72
C SER A 28 1.16 4.38 6.33
N PRO A 29 2.45 4.39 5.96
CA PRO A 29 2.84 4.79 4.62
C PRO A 29 2.15 3.90 3.60
N SER A 30 1.63 4.52 2.54
CA SER A 30 0.89 3.85 1.49
C SER A 30 1.60 3.94 0.15
N LEU A 31 1.35 2.95 -0.71
CA LEU A 31 1.83 2.95 -2.08
C LEU A 31 1.29 4.15 -2.87
N HIS A 32 2.16 4.74 -3.69
CA HIS A 32 1.79 5.87 -4.54
C HIS A 32 0.62 5.51 -5.48
N PRO A 33 -0.42 6.35 -5.60
CA PRO A 33 -1.62 6.04 -6.39
C PRO A 33 -1.31 5.73 -7.86
N ASP A 34 -0.33 6.42 -8.45
CA ASP A 34 0.08 6.17 -9.84
C ASP A 34 0.70 4.78 -10.02
N GLU A 35 1.38 4.25 -9.01
CA GLU A 35 1.96 2.90 -9.06
C GLU A 35 0.89 1.83 -8.84
N VAL A 36 -0.14 2.13 -8.03
CA VAL A 36 -1.34 1.29 -7.91
C VAL A 36 -2.04 1.19 -9.27
N GLU A 37 -2.17 2.30 -9.99
CA GLU A 37 -2.76 2.29 -11.33
C GLU A 37 -1.89 1.56 -12.34
N ALA A 38 -0.56 1.78 -12.30
CA ALA A 38 0.37 1.03 -13.13
C ALA A 38 0.27 -0.49 -12.90
N LEU A 39 0.08 -0.96 -11.66
CA LEU A 39 -0.14 -2.37 -11.37
C LEU A 39 -1.41 -2.93 -12.03
N LYS A 40 -2.50 -2.15 -12.10
CA LYS A 40 -3.72 -2.55 -12.81
C LYS A 40 -3.50 -2.62 -14.32
N ASP A 41 -2.79 -1.65 -14.88
CA ASP A 41 -2.47 -1.62 -16.31
C ASP A 41 -1.58 -2.79 -16.70
N ILE A 42 -0.57 -3.11 -15.88
CA ILE A 42 0.30 -4.28 -16.02
C ILE A 42 -0.54 -5.55 -15.98
N ALA A 43 -1.38 -5.72 -14.96
CA ALA A 43 -2.24 -6.90 -14.83
C ALA A 43 -3.17 -7.07 -16.04
N SER A 44 -3.74 -5.97 -16.53
CA SER A 44 -4.60 -5.95 -17.72
C SER A 44 -3.83 -6.37 -18.98
N THR A 45 -2.62 -5.84 -19.15
CA THR A 45 -1.73 -6.16 -20.28
C THR A 45 -1.30 -7.63 -20.27
N LEU A 46 -1.07 -8.18 -19.08
CA LEU A 46 -0.72 -9.59 -18.87
C LEU A 46 -1.95 -10.53 -18.98
N GLY A 47 -3.16 -9.98 -19.20
CA GLY A 47 -4.40 -10.74 -19.33
C GLY A 47 -4.82 -11.43 -18.03
N VAL A 48 -4.53 -10.81 -16.89
CA VAL A 48 -4.77 -11.34 -15.55
C VAL A 48 -6.23 -11.10 -15.16
N LYS A 49 -6.94 -12.16 -14.78
CA LYS A 49 -8.37 -12.07 -14.42
C LYS A 49 -8.60 -11.72 -12.97
N HIS A 50 -7.64 -12.03 -12.09
CA HIS A 50 -7.74 -11.76 -10.67
C HIS A 50 -6.50 -11.01 -10.19
N LEU A 51 -6.71 -9.76 -9.79
CA LEU A 51 -5.73 -8.90 -9.15
C LEU A 51 -6.31 -8.45 -7.81
N ASN A 52 -5.66 -8.81 -6.72
CA ASN A 52 -6.06 -8.37 -5.39
C ASN A 52 -5.19 -7.20 -4.91
N LEU A 53 -5.79 -6.02 -4.81
CA LEU A 53 -5.20 -4.78 -4.28
C LEU A 53 -6.00 -4.26 -3.06
N SER A 54 -6.79 -5.11 -2.41
CA SER A 54 -7.52 -4.70 -1.19
C SER A 54 -6.57 -4.34 -0.04
N GLU A 55 -5.39 -4.96 -0.02
CA GLU A 55 -4.31 -4.62 0.89
C GLU A 55 -3.17 -3.99 0.10
N ASP A 56 -2.41 -3.11 0.75
CA ASP A 56 -1.24 -2.50 0.14
C ASP A 56 -0.20 -3.58 -0.20
N PRO A 57 0.17 -3.76 -1.48
CA PRO A 57 1.09 -4.80 -1.88
C PRO A 57 2.50 -4.60 -1.33
N CYS A 58 2.87 -3.40 -0.88
CA CYS A 58 4.09 -3.12 -0.16
C CYS A 58 4.08 -3.68 1.27
N LEU A 59 2.91 -3.76 1.90
CA LEU A 59 2.74 -4.34 3.24
C LEU A 59 2.72 -5.87 3.16
N THR A 60 1.94 -6.42 2.24
CA THR A 60 1.79 -7.87 2.05
C THR A 60 3.02 -8.50 1.38
N LYS A 61 3.89 -7.68 0.75
CA LYS A 61 5.11 -8.07 0.00
C LYS A 61 4.87 -9.09 -1.12
N THR A 62 3.61 -9.33 -1.41
CA THR A 62 3.12 -10.39 -2.29
C THR A 62 2.04 -9.75 -3.12
N LEU A 63 2.12 -9.90 -4.43
CA LEU A 63 1.03 -9.55 -5.32
C LEU A 63 0.48 -10.82 -5.94
N VAL A 64 -0.81 -11.08 -5.73
CA VAL A 64 -1.47 -12.23 -6.35
C VAL A 64 -1.95 -11.79 -7.72
N ILE A 65 -1.09 -12.01 -8.72
CA ILE A 65 -1.39 -11.78 -10.13
C ILE A 65 -1.70 -13.15 -10.71
N THR A 66 -2.96 -13.56 -10.94
CA THR A 66 -3.18 -14.87 -11.57
C THR A 66 -4.23 -14.88 -12.68
N GLN A 67 -3.97 -15.69 -13.71
CA GLN A 67 -4.96 -16.04 -14.74
C GLN A 67 -5.93 -17.14 -14.27
N TYR A 68 -5.54 -17.95 -13.28
CA TYR A 68 -6.27 -19.07 -12.67
C TYR A 68 -5.85 -19.25 -11.19
N VAL A 69 -6.46 -20.15 -10.41
CA VAL A 69 -6.05 -20.42 -9.01
C VAL A 69 -4.55 -20.71 -8.94
N LEU A 70 -3.77 -19.94 -8.15
CA LEU A 70 -2.30 -20.05 -8.00
C LEU A 70 -1.84 -21.52 -8.17
N LYS A 71 -1.17 -21.84 -9.28
CA LYS A 71 -0.51 -23.15 -9.40
C LYS A 71 0.73 -23.14 -8.52
N GLU A 72 1.03 -24.28 -7.90
CA GLU A 72 2.18 -24.47 -7.04
C GLU A 72 3.46 -23.97 -7.75
N GLY A 73 4.12 -22.96 -7.16
CA GLY A 73 5.32 -22.33 -7.71
C GLY A 73 5.12 -20.98 -8.42
N GLN A 74 3.89 -20.52 -8.66
CA GLN A 74 3.59 -19.19 -9.22
C GLN A 74 3.54 -18.13 -8.13
N ASN A 75 4.61 -17.34 -8.03
CA ASN A 75 4.77 -16.35 -6.97
C ASN A 75 5.20 -15.02 -7.59
N SER A 76 4.56 -13.93 -7.17
CA SER A 76 5.10 -12.59 -7.44
C SER A 76 5.51 -11.94 -6.12
N THR A 77 6.65 -11.24 -6.16
CA THR A 77 7.24 -10.58 -5.00
C THR A 77 7.33 -9.10 -5.27
N ILE A 78 6.79 -8.31 -4.35
CA ILE A 78 6.87 -6.86 -4.38
C ILE A 78 7.70 -6.38 -3.20
N ARG A 79 8.64 -5.48 -3.48
CA ARG A 79 9.34 -4.72 -2.44
C ARG A 79 9.22 -3.25 -2.75
N CYS A 80 9.00 -2.48 -1.70
CA CYS A 80 8.85 -1.04 -1.79
C CYS A 80 9.85 -0.32 -0.89
N ASP A 81 10.13 0.93 -1.24
CA ASP A 81 10.86 1.88 -0.41
C ASP A 81 9.89 2.99 0.01
N CYS A 82 9.70 3.14 1.32
CA CYS A 82 8.73 4.06 1.91
C CYS A 82 9.36 5.31 2.50
N ARG A 83 10.61 5.63 2.13
CA ARG A 83 11.35 6.77 2.68
C ARG A 83 10.96 8.11 2.04
N PHE A 84 9.91 8.14 1.23
CA PHE A 84 9.46 9.31 0.50
C PHE A 84 8.42 10.10 1.29
N ASN A 85 8.37 11.40 1.04
CA ASN A 85 7.41 12.33 1.64
C ASN A 85 7.29 12.17 3.17
N ASN A 86 8.41 12.29 3.90
CA ASN A 86 8.47 12.12 5.36
C ASN A 86 8.01 10.73 5.85
N ASN A 87 8.38 9.68 5.12
CA ASN A 87 8.00 8.31 5.40
C ASN A 87 6.49 8.04 5.31
N ASN A 88 5.79 8.77 4.45
CA ASN A 88 4.34 8.63 4.24
C ASN A 88 3.99 8.00 2.89
N THR A 89 4.96 7.91 1.96
CA THR A 89 4.73 7.42 0.60
C THR A 89 5.71 6.30 0.26
N CYS A 90 5.17 5.19 -0.25
CA CYS A 90 5.92 4.03 -0.73
C CYS A 90 5.99 3.99 -2.25
N HIS A 91 7.15 3.61 -2.76
CA HIS A 91 7.38 3.34 -4.17
C HIS A 91 7.91 1.93 -4.41
N ILE A 92 7.44 1.26 -5.45
CA ILE A 92 7.87 -0.09 -5.84
C ILE A 92 9.32 -0.03 -6.34
N THR A 93 10.19 -0.79 -5.69
CA THR A 93 11.61 -0.92 -6.06
C THR A 93 11.95 -2.26 -6.66
N HIS A 94 11.26 -3.33 -6.25
CA HIS A 94 11.44 -4.64 -6.84
C HIS A 94 10.08 -5.25 -7.19
N PHE A 95 9.96 -5.71 -8.42
CA PHE A 95 8.74 -6.33 -8.94
C PHE A 95 9.09 -7.61 -9.67
N ILE A 96 9.14 -8.71 -8.94
CA ILE A 96 9.60 -10.00 -9.47
C ILE A 96 8.40 -10.89 -9.72
N ILE A 97 8.26 -11.37 -10.96
CA ILE A 97 7.19 -12.28 -11.36
C ILE A 97 7.83 -13.63 -11.71
N LYS A 98 7.73 -14.62 -10.82
CA LYS A 98 8.30 -15.97 -11.07
C LYS A 98 7.24 -16.90 -11.65
N THR A 99 7.66 -17.68 -12.66
CA THR A 99 6.93 -18.82 -13.26
C THR A 99 5.53 -18.52 -13.81
N PHE A 100 5.19 -17.25 -13.97
CA PHE A 100 4.07 -16.89 -14.83
C PHE A 100 4.50 -17.09 -16.27
N SER A 101 3.90 -18.07 -16.93
CA SER A 101 3.93 -18.17 -18.39
C SER A 101 3.13 -17.01 -18.95
N LEU A 102 3.71 -15.80 -18.91
CA LEU A 102 3.08 -14.58 -19.38
C LEU A 102 2.92 -14.70 -20.90
N PRO A 103 1.70 -14.81 -21.42
CA PRO A 103 1.51 -14.84 -22.86
C PRO A 103 1.74 -13.42 -23.39
N GLY A 104 2.83 -13.19 -24.12
CA GLY A 104 3.01 -11.98 -24.92
C GLY A 104 4.24 -11.13 -24.61
N ARG A 105 4.09 -9.81 -24.81
CA ARG A 105 5.13 -8.77 -24.78
C ARG A 105 5.27 -8.21 -23.36
N LEU A 106 6.50 -7.83 -22.99
CA LEU A 106 6.76 -7.11 -21.74
C LEU A 106 5.85 -5.85 -21.66
N PRO A 107 5.05 -5.66 -20.60
CA PRO A 107 4.13 -4.53 -20.49
C PRO A 107 4.90 -3.20 -20.55
N PRO A 108 4.56 -2.28 -21.46
CA PRO A 108 5.23 -0.96 -21.50
C PRO A 108 5.00 -0.17 -20.21
N GLU A 109 3.90 -0.45 -19.52
CA GLU A 109 3.46 0.18 -18.28
C GLU A 109 4.42 0.00 -17.11
N LEU A 110 5.36 -0.95 -17.22
CA LEU A 110 6.47 -1.06 -16.27
C LEU A 110 7.33 0.21 -16.22
N SER A 111 7.35 1.01 -17.30
CA SER A 111 8.03 2.31 -17.30
C SER A 111 7.37 3.34 -16.39
N LYS A 112 6.10 3.15 -15.98
CA LYS A 112 5.42 4.01 -15.01
C LYS A 112 5.93 3.78 -13.59
N LEU A 113 6.57 2.64 -13.31
CA LEU A 113 7.22 2.34 -12.03
C LEU A 113 8.62 2.99 -11.99
N GLN A 114 8.66 4.30 -11.76
CA GLN A 114 9.88 5.11 -11.89
C GLN A 114 11.00 4.71 -10.92
N TYR A 115 10.65 4.10 -9.78
CA TYR A 115 11.60 3.68 -8.75
C TYR A 115 11.99 2.20 -8.85
N LEU A 116 11.55 1.51 -9.90
CA LEU A 116 11.85 0.10 -10.13
C LEU A 116 13.33 -0.09 -10.43
N LYS A 117 13.99 -0.89 -9.58
CA LYS A 117 15.42 -1.23 -9.67
C LYS A 117 15.64 -2.66 -10.17
N LEU A 118 14.73 -3.58 -9.82
CA LEU A 118 14.85 -4.99 -10.16
C LEU A 118 13.50 -5.56 -10.59
N MET A 119 13.54 -6.31 -11.69
CA MET A 119 12.43 -7.04 -12.28
C MET A 119 12.80 -8.50 -12.47
#